data_AF-A0A970PCU9-F1
#
_entry.id   AF-A0A970PCU9-F1
#
_cell.length_a   1.000
_cell.length_b   1.000
_cell.length_c   1.000
_cell.angle_alpha   90.00
_cell.angle_beta   90.00
_cell.angle_gamma   90.00
#
_symmetry.space_group_name_H-M   'P 1'
#
loop_
_entity.id
_entity.type
_entity.pdbx_description
1 polymer ?
#
loop_
_entity_poly.entity_id
_entity_poly.type
_entity_poly.pdbx_seq_one_letter_code
_entity_poly.pdbx_strand_id
1 'polypeptide(L)'
;ARSSLQTGKYPEATGCWRNNIHLPVDEKTVAHWLTEWGYQTAYVGKWHLASGPEPERNYREQPVPKQFRGGWDWWCASDVLEFTSHSYDGHMFWGDGSRYDFPEGRYRVDAVTDVALQFLQERDRDRPFVLFVSYIEPHHQNDHNRYEGPHGSQEQWADYEVPGDLVGTEGDWRENFADYLGCCNALDGALGRIRGALDEDGIADETVVLYTSDHGSHFKTRNSEYKRACHDGCLHIPMVATGPGFTGGGVVSEIVSLIDAPPTLLHAAGIPAPESYHGRALQPLVARKAQDWPREAFAQISESQTGRCIRTPRWTYSVSIPDSGPRSDLYFEEYLYDNAADPHQRENLVRDGDHADVRAELAEVLIRRMTEAGESGPEIRPAAQ
;
A
#
# COMPACT_ATOMS: atom_id res chain seq x y z
N ALA A 1 -4.31 3.64 -3.00
CA ALA A 1 -3.47 2.51 -2.52
C ALA A 1 -4.32 1.36 -1.99
N ARG A 2 -5.08 1.54 -0.89
CA ARG A 2 -5.91 0.46 -0.32
C ARG A 2 -6.98 -0.07 -1.26
N SER A 3 -7.67 0.81 -2.01
CA SER A 3 -8.60 0.39 -3.08
C SER A 3 -7.92 -0.54 -4.10
N SER A 4 -6.71 -0.17 -4.54
CA SER A 4 -5.88 -0.96 -5.45
C SER A 4 -5.49 -2.32 -4.87
N LEU A 5 -5.16 -2.40 -3.57
CA LEU A 5 -4.90 -3.67 -2.87
C LEU A 5 -6.13 -4.57 -2.76
N GLN A 6 -7.33 -4.02 -2.84
CA GLN A 6 -8.56 -4.81 -2.77
C GLN A 6 -9.08 -5.21 -4.14
N THR A 7 -8.71 -4.50 -5.20
CA THR A 7 -9.37 -4.62 -6.52
C THR A 7 -8.40 -4.89 -7.67
N GLY A 8 -7.09 -4.77 -7.49
CA GLY A 8 -6.12 -4.90 -8.58
C GLY A 8 -6.26 -3.81 -9.64
N LYS A 9 -6.94 -2.71 -9.31
CA LYS A 9 -7.25 -1.60 -10.21
C LYS A 9 -6.55 -0.31 -9.82
N TYR A 10 -6.29 0.54 -10.81
CA TYR A 10 -5.87 1.92 -10.57
C TYR A 10 -6.99 2.74 -9.92
N PRO A 11 -6.65 3.74 -9.09
CA PRO A 11 -7.62 4.65 -8.48
C PRO A 11 -8.64 5.27 -9.44
N GLU A 12 -8.25 5.58 -10.68
CA GLU A 12 -9.17 6.08 -11.72
C GLU A 12 -10.35 5.13 -11.93
N ALA A 13 -10.07 3.84 -12.08
CA ALA A 13 -11.09 2.83 -12.39
C ALA A 13 -12.02 2.55 -11.21
N THR A 14 -11.58 2.75 -9.96
CA THR A 14 -12.44 2.56 -8.77
C THR A 14 -13.09 3.86 -8.30
N GLY A 15 -12.66 5.01 -8.82
CA GLY A 15 -13.05 6.34 -8.32
C GLY A 15 -12.45 6.70 -6.95
N CYS A 16 -11.60 5.85 -6.35
CA CYS A 16 -11.02 6.07 -5.02
C CYS A 16 -9.66 6.78 -5.12
N TRP A 17 -9.66 8.01 -5.62
CA TRP A 17 -8.45 8.78 -5.92
C TRP A 17 -7.87 9.55 -4.72
N ARG A 18 -8.61 9.71 -3.63
CA ARG A 18 -8.13 10.34 -2.39
C ARG A 18 -8.74 9.67 -1.16
N ASN A 19 -8.23 10.01 0.03
CA ASN A 19 -8.85 9.62 1.29
C ASN A 19 -10.29 10.15 1.40
N ASN A 20 -11.09 9.49 2.24
CA ASN A 20 -12.49 9.82 2.50
C ASN A 20 -13.40 9.71 1.24
N ILE A 21 -13.10 8.72 0.40
CA ILE A 21 -13.97 8.23 -0.67
C ILE A 21 -14.15 6.73 -0.43
N HIS A 22 -15.39 6.30 -0.28
CA HIS A 22 -15.69 4.89 -0.07
C HIS A 22 -15.46 4.09 -1.36
N LEU A 23 -15.11 2.81 -1.23
CA LEU A 23 -15.14 1.90 -2.37
C LEU A 23 -16.60 1.75 -2.85
N PRO A 24 -16.90 1.79 -4.16
CA PRO A 24 -18.24 1.52 -4.66
C PRO A 24 -18.74 0.16 -4.14
N VAL A 25 -19.99 0.11 -3.67
CA VAL A 25 -20.54 -1.09 -3.01
C VAL A 25 -20.71 -2.28 -3.96
N ASP A 26 -20.76 -2.00 -5.26
CA ASP A 26 -20.84 -2.96 -6.36
C ASP A 26 -19.47 -3.37 -6.92
N GLU A 27 -18.38 -2.79 -6.41
CA GLU A 27 -17.02 -3.14 -6.81
C GLU A 27 -16.58 -4.48 -6.20
N LYS A 28 -16.33 -5.47 -7.07
CA LYS A 28 -15.87 -6.80 -6.65
C LYS A 28 -14.38 -6.80 -6.29
N THR A 29 -14.12 -6.81 -4.99
CA THR A 29 -12.79 -7.03 -4.41
C THR A 29 -12.31 -8.48 -4.55
N VAL A 30 -11.02 -8.70 -4.23
CA VAL A 30 -10.40 -10.02 -4.09
C VAL A 30 -11.15 -10.96 -3.14
N ALA A 31 -11.73 -10.42 -2.06
CA ALA A 31 -12.48 -11.22 -1.10
C ALA A 31 -13.76 -11.79 -1.72
N HIS A 32 -14.50 -11.02 -2.52
CA HIS A 32 -15.69 -11.52 -3.20
C HIS A 32 -15.35 -12.70 -4.12
N TRP A 33 -14.28 -12.59 -4.91
CA TRP A 33 -13.83 -13.65 -5.79
C TRP A 33 -13.43 -14.91 -5.03
N LEU A 34 -12.70 -14.77 -3.91
CA LEU A 34 -12.30 -15.89 -3.06
C LEU A 34 -13.51 -16.57 -2.39
N THR A 35 -14.46 -15.80 -1.87
CA THR A 35 -15.71 -16.33 -1.28
C THR A 35 -16.51 -17.15 -2.30
N GLU A 36 -16.63 -16.68 -3.55
CA GLU A 36 -17.31 -17.41 -4.63
C GLU A 36 -16.68 -18.78 -4.93
N TRP A 37 -15.40 -18.95 -4.60
CA TRP A 37 -14.64 -20.20 -4.75
C TRP A 37 -14.46 -20.97 -3.43
N GLY A 38 -15.27 -20.65 -2.42
CA GLY A 38 -15.36 -21.42 -1.18
C GLY A 38 -14.38 -21.04 -0.07
N TYR A 39 -13.54 -20.02 -0.28
CA TYR A 39 -12.63 -19.54 0.74
C TYR A 39 -13.37 -18.89 1.91
N GLN A 40 -12.80 -19.00 3.09
CA GLN A 40 -13.13 -18.16 4.24
C GLN A 40 -12.35 -16.85 4.10
N THR A 41 -13.03 -15.71 4.24
CA THR A 41 -12.41 -14.38 4.10
C THR A 41 -12.39 -13.67 5.45
N ALA A 42 -11.20 -13.26 5.89
CA ALA A 42 -11.01 -12.54 7.14
C ALA A 42 -10.22 -11.23 6.96
N TYR A 43 -10.71 -10.15 7.58
CA TYR A 43 -10.06 -8.84 7.58
C TYR A 43 -9.86 -8.33 9.00
N VAL A 44 -8.63 -7.89 9.30
CA VAL A 44 -8.24 -7.36 10.61
C VAL A 44 -7.50 -6.04 10.46
N GLY A 45 -7.84 -5.03 11.26
CA GLY A 45 -7.09 -3.78 11.33
C GLY A 45 -7.73 -2.59 10.61
N LYS A 46 -6.95 -1.87 9.80
CA LYS A 46 -7.38 -0.61 9.15
C LYS A 46 -8.01 -0.86 7.78
N TRP A 47 -9.20 -0.35 7.52
CA TRP A 47 -9.88 -0.52 6.22
C TRP A 47 -9.69 0.66 5.25
N HIS A 48 -10.15 1.85 5.65
CA HIS A 48 -10.01 3.13 4.97
C HIS A 48 -10.72 3.22 3.61
N LEU A 49 -11.86 2.55 3.47
CA LEU A 49 -12.66 2.44 2.24
C LEU A 49 -14.18 2.47 2.50
N ALA A 50 -14.63 2.81 3.72
CA ALA A 50 -16.05 2.89 4.04
C ALA A 50 -16.57 4.34 4.15
N SER A 51 -15.75 5.28 4.63
CA SER A 51 -16.17 6.68 4.77
C SER A 51 -16.13 7.44 3.45
N GLY A 52 -17.11 8.32 3.25
CA GLY A 52 -17.26 9.21 2.12
C GLY A 52 -17.31 10.69 2.52
N PRO A 53 -17.37 11.60 1.53
CA PRO A 53 -17.50 13.04 1.79
C PRO A 53 -18.85 13.42 2.39
N GLU A 54 -19.87 12.57 2.25
CA GLU A 54 -21.19 12.83 2.78
C GLU A 54 -21.25 12.59 4.30
N PRO A 55 -21.81 13.51 5.11
CA PRO A 55 -21.84 13.38 6.58
C PRO A 55 -22.49 12.09 7.09
N GLU A 56 -23.52 11.60 6.40
CA GLU A 56 -24.22 10.35 6.71
C GLU A 56 -23.39 9.09 6.41
N ARG A 57 -22.30 9.24 5.65
CA ARG A 57 -21.38 8.18 5.27
C ARG A 57 -20.03 8.38 5.94
N ASN A 58 -20.03 8.60 7.25
CA ASN A 58 -18.82 8.75 8.04
C ASN A 58 -18.72 7.61 9.07
N TYR A 59 -17.80 6.67 8.82
CA TYR A 59 -17.55 5.51 9.68
C TYR A 59 -16.16 5.54 10.32
N ARG A 60 -15.50 6.70 10.34
CA ARG A 60 -14.11 6.83 10.82
C ARG A 60 -13.94 6.35 12.26
N GLU A 61 -14.96 6.57 13.09
CA GLU A 61 -15.02 6.20 14.51
C GLU A 61 -16.22 5.29 14.83
N GLN A 62 -16.87 4.70 13.81
CA GLN A 62 -18.06 3.88 13.96
C GLN A 62 -17.86 2.50 13.32
N PRO A 63 -18.65 1.48 13.69
CA PRO A 63 -18.63 0.21 13.00
C PRO A 63 -18.89 0.35 11.50
N VAL A 64 -18.07 -0.32 10.69
CA VAL A 64 -18.27 -0.36 9.23
C VAL A 64 -19.46 -1.26 8.90
N PRO A 65 -20.52 -0.78 8.23
CA PRO A 65 -21.65 -1.61 7.83
C PRO A 65 -21.23 -2.69 6.83
N LYS A 66 -21.89 -3.87 6.85
CA LYS A 66 -21.51 -5.03 6.04
C LYS A 66 -21.32 -4.72 4.55
N GLN A 67 -22.18 -3.91 3.96
CA GLN A 67 -22.09 -3.54 2.53
C GLN A 67 -20.87 -2.70 2.16
N PHE A 68 -20.18 -2.09 3.14
CA PHE A 68 -18.97 -1.29 2.93
C PHE A 68 -17.68 -2.03 3.30
N ARG A 69 -17.76 -3.33 3.61
CA ARG A 69 -16.60 -4.16 3.98
C ARG A 69 -15.95 -4.84 2.79
N GLY A 70 -16.38 -4.57 1.55
CA GLY A 70 -15.75 -5.13 0.36
C GLY A 70 -15.66 -6.66 0.37
N GLY A 71 -16.71 -7.36 0.81
CA GLY A 71 -16.80 -8.84 0.72
C GLY A 71 -16.09 -9.64 1.81
N TRP A 72 -15.46 -8.98 2.78
CA TRP A 72 -14.85 -9.66 3.93
C TRP A 72 -15.92 -10.10 4.96
N ASP A 73 -16.01 -11.40 5.22
CA ASP A 73 -17.04 -11.99 6.10
C ASP A 73 -16.64 -12.00 7.58
N TRP A 74 -15.46 -12.54 7.90
CA TRP A 74 -14.90 -12.46 9.26
C TRP A 74 -14.20 -11.10 9.42
N TRP A 75 -14.62 -10.32 10.41
CA TRP A 75 -14.28 -8.90 10.48
C TRP A 75 -13.98 -8.46 11.90
N CYS A 76 -12.83 -7.82 12.08
CA CYS A 76 -12.51 -7.01 13.24
C CYS A 76 -11.61 -5.85 12.82
N ALA A 77 -12.22 -4.70 12.52
CA ALA A 77 -11.51 -3.59 11.90
C ALA A 77 -12.21 -2.25 12.14
N SER A 78 -11.44 -1.19 11.96
CA SER A 78 -11.90 0.20 11.93
C SER A 78 -11.69 0.78 10.53
N ASP A 79 -12.55 1.70 10.11
CA ASP A 79 -12.33 2.40 8.83
C ASP A 79 -11.04 3.23 8.90
N VAL A 80 -10.88 4.04 9.93
CA VAL A 80 -9.69 4.87 10.13
C VAL A 80 -9.11 4.53 11.50
N LEU A 81 -8.25 3.50 11.55
CA LEU A 81 -7.76 2.94 12.81
C LEU A 81 -7.02 3.96 13.70
N GLU A 82 -6.33 4.94 13.11
CA GLU A 82 -5.72 6.06 13.84
C GLU A 82 -6.73 6.94 14.58
N PHE A 83 -8.02 6.88 14.24
CA PHE A 83 -9.06 7.67 14.88
C PHE A 83 -9.73 6.93 16.05
N THR A 84 -9.56 5.61 16.12
CA THR A 84 -10.12 4.79 17.20
C THR A 84 -9.04 4.23 18.13
N SER A 85 -7.76 4.54 17.89
CA SER A 85 -6.64 4.00 18.65
C SER A 85 -5.36 4.82 18.61
N HIS A 86 -4.57 4.65 19.65
CA HIS A 86 -3.15 5.01 19.71
C HIS A 86 -2.31 3.75 19.91
N SER A 87 -1.02 3.92 20.21
CA SER A 87 -0.06 2.83 20.37
C SER A 87 -0.42 1.80 21.44
N TYR A 88 -1.11 2.18 22.52
CA TYR A 88 -1.40 1.28 23.67
C TYR A 88 -2.85 1.34 24.16
N ASP A 89 -3.72 2.02 23.42
CA ASP A 89 -5.13 2.14 23.74
C ASP A 89 -5.98 2.24 22.48
N GLY A 90 -7.29 2.09 22.68
CA GLY A 90 -8.26 2.19 21.61
C GLY A 90 -8.98 0.88 21.34
N HIS A 91 -9.57 0.81 20.16
CA HIS A 91 -10.47 -0.27 19.80
C HIS A 91 -10.62 -0.47 18.28
N MET A 92 -11.14 -1.64 17.94
CA MET A 92 -11.72 -1.97 16.63
C MET A 92 -13.18 -2.41 16.80
N PHE A 93 -13.86 -2.69 15.69
CA PHE A 93 -15.23 -3.19 15.71
C PHE A 93 -15.33 -4.57 15.08
N TRP A 94 -15.99 -5.49 15.77
CA TRP A 94 -16.37 -6.79 15.24
C TRP A 94 -17.43 -6.67 14.14
N GLY A 95 -17.61 -7.74 13.37
CA GLY A 95 -18.55 -7.79 12.26
C GLY A 95 -20.02 -7.57 12.64
N ASP A 96 -20.40 -7.80 13.91
CA ASP A 96 -21.74 -7.49 14.44
C ASP A 96 -21.89 -6.05 14.95
N GLY A 97 -20.81 -5.26 14.89
CA GLY A 97 -20.73 -3.88 15.36
C GLY A 97 -20.37 -3.73 16.83
N SER A 98 -20.16 -4.82 17.57
CA SER A 98 -19.65 -4.77 18.93
C SER A 98 -18.19 -4.31 18.95
N ARG A 99 -17.79 -3.69 20.06
CA ARG A 99 -16.46 -3.10 20.23
C ARG A 99 -15.46 -4.15 20.74
N TYR A 100 -14.26 -4.15 20.15
CA TYR A 100 -13.08 -4.86 20.65
C TYR A 100 -12.10 -3.85 21.21
N ASP A 101 -12.02 -3.75 22.54
CA ASP A 101 -11.03 -2.92 23.22
C ASP A 101 -9.66 -3.58 23.24
N PHE A 102 -8.62 -2.80 22.93
CA PHE A 102 -7.25 -3.29 23.02
C PHE A 102 -6.89 -3.61 24.47
N PRO A 103 -6.23 -4.75 24.74
CA PRO A 103 -5.81 -5.09 26.10
C PRO A 103 -4.89 -4.02 26.68
N GLU A 104 -5.08 -3.69 27.97
CA GLU A 104 -4.30 -2.66 28.65
C GLU A 104 -2.79 -2.92 28.55
N GLY A 105 -2.03 -1.91 28.14
CA GLY A 105 -0.58 -1.96 28.00
C GLY A 105 -0.09 -2.82 26.84
N ARG A 106 -0.98 -3.34 26.00
CA ARG A 106 -0.61 -4.10 24.81
C ARG A 106 -0.42 -3.16 23.63
N TYR A 107 0.74 -3.25 22.98
CA TYR A 107 1.03 -2.43 21.81
C TYR A 107 0.04 -2.77 20.68
N ARG A 108 -0.39 -1.76 19.92
CA ARG A 108 -1.45 -1.89 18.91
C ARG A 108 -1.16 -2.97 17.87
N VAL A 109 0.09 -3.09 17.42
CA VAL A 109 0.52 -4.19 16.53
C VAL A 109 0.22 -5.55 17.14
N ASP A 110 0.52 -5.75 18.42
CA ASP A 110 0.26 -7.01 19.10
C ASP A 110 -1.23 -7.28 19.31
N ALA A 111 -2.02 -6.25 19.64
CA ALA A 111 -3.47 -6.37 19.78
C ALA A 111 -4.14 -6.74 18.43
N VAL A 112 -3.75 -6.11 17.32
CA VAL A 112 -4.21 -6.46 15.98
C VAL A 112 -3.78 -7.89 15.61
N THR A 113 -2.56 -8.28 15.97
CA THR A 113 -2.04 -9.63 15.71
C THR A 113 -2.78 -10.70 16.51
N ASP A 114 -3.18 -10.43 17.75
CA ASP A 114 -3.99 -11.37 18.55
C ASP A 114 -5.30 -11.71 17.87
N VAL A 115 -5.96 -10.71 17.30
CA VAL A 115 -7.22 -10.89 16.58
C VAL A 115 -7.01 -11.69 15.29
N ALA A 116 -5.89 -11.45 14.58
CA ALA A 116 -5.52 -12.27 13.43
C ALA A 116 -5.29 -13.74 13.80
N LEU A 117 -4.62 -14.00 14.94
CA LEU A 117 -4.42 -15.35 15.47
C LEU A 117 -5.73 -15.99 15.93
N GLN A 118 -6.66 -15.21 16.47
CA GLN A 118 -7.99 -15.68 16.84
C GLN A 118 -8.74 -16.22 15.62
N PHE A 119 -8.71 -15.52 14.47
CA PHE A 119 -9.28 -16.06 13.24
C PHE A 119 -8.64 -17.40 12.85
N LEU A 120 -7.31 -17.51 12.89
CA LEU A 120 -6.64 -18.78 12.59
C LEU A 120 -7.11 -19.88 13.55
N GLN A 121 -7.29 -19.61 14.83
CA GLN A 121 -7.78 -20.61 15.79
C GLN A 121 -9.23 -21.04 15.53
N GLU A 122 -10.10 -20.10 15.16
CA GLU A 122 -11.55 -20.30 15.01
C GLU A 122 -11.99 -20.77 13.62
N ARG A 123 -11.14 -20.62 12.59
CA ARG A 123 -11.50 -20.97 11.20
C ARG A 123 -11.90 -22.43 11.07
N ASP A 124 -12.76 -22.69 10.08
CA ASP A 124 -13.02 -24.05 9.61
C ASP A 124 -11.74 -24.60 8.94
N ARG A 125 -11.12 -25.62 9.55
CA ARG A 125 -9.85 -26.17 9.08
C ARG A 125 -9.98 -27.00 7.80
N ASP A 126 -11.21 -27.38 7.42
CA ASP A 126 -11.47 -28.15 6.19
C ASP A 126 -11.69 -27.25 4.97
N ARG A 127 -11.65 -25.93 5.14
CA ARG A 127 -11.87 -24.94 4.08
C ARG A 127 -10.67 -24.03 3.89
N PRO A 128 -10.31 -23.66 2.65
CA PRO A 128 -9.23 -22.71 2.42
C PRO A 128 -9.61 -21.32 2.96
N PHE A 129 -8.61 -20.48 3.23
CA PHE A 129 -8.84 -19.15 3.78
C PHE A 129 -7.96 -18.09 3.11
N VAL A 130 -8.40 -16.85 3.24
CA VAL A 130 -7.57 -15.65 3.07
C VAL A 130 -7.72 -14.79 4.31
N LEU A 131 -6.59 -14.38 4.88
CA LEU A 131 -6.51 -13.48 6.02
C LEU A 131 -5.74 -12.23 5.60
N PHE A 132 -6.41 -11.08 5.64
CA PHE A 132 -5.79 -9.79 5.39
C PHE A 132 -5.60 -9.06 6.72
N VAL A 133 -4.34 -8.94 7.16
CA VAL A 133 -3.98 -8.20 8.38
C VAL A 133 -3.43 -6.85 7.98
N SER A 134 -4.21 -5.80 8.21
CA SER A 134 -3.84 -4.43 7.87
C SER A 134 -3.45 -3.64 9.12
N TYR A 135 -2.16 -3.66 9.44
CA TYR A 135 -1.60 -2.77 10.45
C TYR A 135 -1.69 -1.30 10.05
N ILE A 136 -1.51 -0.44 11.04
CA ILE A 136 -1.34 0.98 10.84
C ILE A 136 0.13 1.37 10.94
N GLU A 137 0.88 0.79 11.87
CA GLU A 137 2.32 0.95 11.96
C GLU A 137 3.03 0.62 10.62
N PRO A 138 4.11 1.34 10.26
CA PRO A 138 4.74 2.43 11.00
C PRO A 138 4.12 3.80 10.66
N HIS A 139 2.85 3.89 10.26
CA HIS A 139 2.24 5.18 9.95
C HIS A 139 2.32 6.15 11.15
N HIS A 140 2.50 7.42 10.81
CA HIS A 140 2.56 8.52 11.77
C HIS A 140 1.23 8.69 12.53
N GLN A 141 1.27 8.84 13.85
CA GLN A 141 0.09 9.16 14.65
C GLN A 141 -0.23 10.64 14.47
N ASN A 142 -1.27 10.93 13.67
CA ASN A 142 -1.48 12.25 13.08
C ASN A 142 -1.74 13.36 14.11
N ASP A 143 -2.48 13.07 15.17
CA ASP A 143 -2.82 14.01 16.23
C ASP A 143 -1.68 14.25 17.23
N HIS A 144 -0.75 13.29 17.37
CA HIS A 144 0.50 13.47 18.14
C HIS A 144 1.67 13.99 17.30
N ASN A 145 1.48 14.07 15.98
CA ASN A 145 2.47 14.48 15.00
C ASN A 145 3.84 13.76 15.15
N ARG A 146 3.81 12.44 15.34
CA ARG A 146 5.02 11.61 15.47
C ARG A 146 4.81 10.17 15.04
N TYR A 147 5.91 9.47 14.82
CA TYR A 147 5.92 8.01 14.80
C TYR A 147 5.94 7.52 16.25
N GLU A 148 5.28 6.40 16.51
CA GLU A 148 5.15 5.85 17.86
C GLU A 148 5.54 4.38 17.87
N GLY A 149 6.83 4.13 18.11
CA GLY A 149 7.33 2.78 18.32
C GLY A 149 6.97 2.25 19.70
N PRO A 150 7.28 0.97 19.99
CA PRO A 150 7.16 0.43 21.32
C PRO A 150 7.91 1.26 22.37
N HIS A 151 7.50 1.21 23.64
CA HIS A 151 8.16 1.96 24.71
C HIS A 151 9.64 1.59 24.79
N GLY A 152 10.53 2.59 24.80
CA GLY A 152 11.98 2.40 24.77
C GLY A 152 12.59 2.25 23.37
N SER A 153 11.79 2.29 22.30
CA SER A 153 12.30 2.12 20.94
C SER A 153 13.20 3.27 20.48
N GLN A 154 12.93 4.51 20.92
CA GLN A 154 13.81 5.65 20.66
C GLN A 154 15.24 5.39 21.16
N GLU A 155 15.39 4.89 22.39
CA GLU A 155 16.69 4.56 22.97
C GLU A 155 17.30 3.31 22.34
N GLN A 156 16.49 2.26 22.15
CA GLN A 156 16.94 0.98 21.59
C GLN A 156 17.49 1.13 20.17
N TRP A 157 16.87 1.99 19.38
CA TRP A 157 17.19 2.19 17.97
C TRP A 157 17.91 3.51 17.71
N ALA A 158 18.41 4.22 18.73
CA ALA A 158 19.07 5.52 18.55
C ALA A 158 20.30 5.46 17.62
N ASP A 159 21.04 4.36 17.66
CA ASP A 159 22.29 4.15 16.91
C ASP A 159 22.03 3.52 15.53
N TYR A 160 21.15 4.13 14.74
CA TYR A 160 20.85 3.68 13.37
C TYR A 160 21.85 4.20 12.32
N GLU A 161 22.02 3.45 11.25
CA GLU A 161 22.64 3.97 10.02
C GLU A 161 21.63 4.87 9.29
N VAL A 162 22.01 6.12 9.00
CA VAL A 162 21.14 7.06 8.29
C VAL A 162 20.96 6.58 6.84
N PRO A 163 19.73 6.31 6.37
CA PRO A 163 19.47 5.95 4.98
C PRO A 163 20.02 6.99 4.00
N GLY A 164 20.60 6.52 2.89
CA GLY A 164 21.28 7.38 1.92
C GLY A 164 20.40 8.49 1.31
N ASP A 165 19.09 8.26 1.21
CA ASP A 165 18.11 9.25 0.76
C ASP A 165 17.79 10.32 1.81
N LEU A 166 18.14 10.09 3.09
CA LEU A 166 17.97 11.02 4.20
C LEU A 166 19.27 11.79 4.55
N VAL A 167 20.44 11.31 4.11
CA VAL A 167 21.72 11.96 4.42
C VAL A 167 21.75 13.40 3.90
N GLY A 168 21.87 14.36 4.81
CA GLY A 168 21.99 15.78 4.48
C GLY A 168 20.67 16.45 4.08
N THR A 169 19.53 15.77 4.23
CA THR A 169 18.21 16.38 3.96
C THR A 169 17.65 17.07 5.20
N GLU A 170 16.83 18.08 4.93
CA GLU A 170 15.92 18.69 5.92
C GLU A 170 14.60 17.91 5.92
N GLY A 171 14.09 17.59 7.10
CA GLY A 171 12.95 16.71 7.31
C GLY A 171 12.85 16.31 8.78
N ASP A 172 11.82 15.54 9.14
CA ASP A 172 11.55 15.16 10.53
C ASP A 172 12.14 13.79 10.93
N TRP A 173 12.96 13.18 10.06
CA TRP A 173 13.52 11.85 10.29
C TRP A 173 14.40 11.76 11.56
N ARG A 174 15.13 12.82 11.92
CA ARG A 174 16.01 12.79 13.11
C ARG A 174 15.25 12.53 14.41
N GLU A 175 14.00 12.99 14.48
CA GLU A 175 13.12 12.86 15.65
C GLU A 175 12.33 11.54 15.62
N ASN A 176 12.16 10.96 14.42
CA ASN A 176 11.15 9.93 14.17
C ASN A 176 11.70 8.58 13.72
N PHE A 177 12.92 8.53 13.21
CA PHE A 177 13.43 7.32 12.54
C PHE A 177 13.67 6.17 13.53
N ALA A 178 14.09 6.44 14.77
CA ALA A 178 14.25 5.40 15.78
C ALA A 178 12.91 4.74 16.17
N ASP A 179 11.85 5.54 16.40
CA ASP A 179 10.49 5.04 16.59
C ASP A 179 9.98 4.27 15.36
N TYR A 180 10.27 4.77 14.14
CA TYR A 180 9.93 4.08 12.89
C TYR A 180 10.56 2.68 12.80
N LEU A 181 11.84 2.54 13.16
CA LEU A 181 12.51 1.24 13.25
C LEU A 181 11.91 0.36 14.34
N GLY A 182 11.52 0.95 15.48
CA GLY A 182 10.77 0.26 16.53
C GLY A 182 9.45 -0.34 16.04
N CYS A 183 8.67 0.44 15.27
CA CYS A 183 7.46 -0.04 14.61
C CYS A 183 7.76 -1.19 13.64
N CYS A 184 8.75 -1.05 12.76
CA CYS A 184 9.15 -2.09 11.82
C CYS A 184 9.55 -3.40 12.53
N ASN A 185 10.32 -3.30 13.62
CA ASN A 185 10.69 -4.44 14.44
C ASN A 185 9.48 -5.13 15.10
N ALA A 186 8.50 -4.34 15.57
CA ALA A 186 7.26 -4.90 16.11
C ALA A 186 6.45 -5.65 15.02
N LEU A 187 6.38 -5.11 13.81
CA LEU A 187 5.72 -5.76 12.67
C LEU A 187 6.42 -7.05 12.25
N ASP A 188 7.75 -7.11 12.29
CA ASP A 188 8.51 -8.34 12.04
C ASP A 188 8.17 -9.42 13.08
N GLY A 189 8.15 -9.06 14.37
CA GLY A 189 7.71 -9.95 15.44
C GLY A 189 6.27 -10.45 15.25
N ALA A 190 5.35 -9.57 14.85
CA ALA A 190 3.96 -9.92 14.55
C ALA A 190 3.84 -10.90 13.37
N LEU A 191 4.59 -10.68 12.28
CA LEU A 191 4.65 -11.61 11.16
C LEU A 191 5.21 -12.97 11.61
N GLY A 192 6.24 -12.98 12.47
CA GLY A 192 6.79 -14.18 13.08
C GLY A 192 5.74 -14.98 13.86
N ARG A 193 4.89 -14.30 14.65
CA ARG A 193 3.79 -14.94 15.40
C ARG A 193 2.74 -15.57 14.47
N ILE A 194 2.35 -14.87 13.40
CA ILE A 194 1.41 -15.40 12.41
C ILE A 194 1.99 -16.62 11.71
N ARG A 195 3.25 -16.54 11.25
CA ARG A 195 3.94 -17.68 10.61
C ARG A 195 4.08 -18.86 11.55
N GLY A 196 4.43 -18.61 12.82
CA GLY A 196 4.49 -19.64 13.86
C GLY A 196 3.15 -20.37 14.03
N ALA A 197 2.02 -19.64 13.99
CA ALA A 197 0.70 -20.27 14.05
C ALA A 197 0.40 -21.14 12.81
N LEU A 198 0.86 -20.74 11.62
CA LEU A 198 0.74 -21.57 10.41
C LEU A 198 1.62 -22.82 10.49
N ASP A 199 2.82 -22.71 11.06
CA ASP A 199 3.74 -23.83 11.31
C ASP A 199 3.14 -24.82 12.33
N GLU A 200 2.59 -24.32 13.43
CA GLU A 200 1.94 -25.13 14.47
C GLU A 200 0.71 -25.88 13.95
N ASP A 201 -0.05 -25.26 13.06
CA ASP A 201 -1.18 -25.90 12.37
C ASP A 201 -0.76 -26.83 11.24
N GLY A 202 0.53 -26.87 10.87
CA GLY A 202 1.07 -27.74 9.83
C GLY A 202 0.70 -27.33 8.40
N ILE A 203 0.31 -26.06 8.17
CA ILE A 203 -0.15 -25.54 6.88
C ILE A 203 0.78 -24.48 6.28
N ALA A 204 1.94 -24.25 6.88
CA ALA A 204 2.87 -23.22 6.42
C ALA A 204 3.33 -23.42 4.97
N ASP A 205 3.64 -24.67 4.58
CA ASP A 205 4.04 -25.01 3.21
C ASP A 205 2.88 -24.96 2.19
N GLU A 206 1.64 -24.90 2.67
CA GLU A 206 0.43 -24.79 1.86
C GLU A 206 -0.11 -23.34 1.80
N THR A 207 0.50 -22.42 2.55
CA THR A 207 0.00 -21.05 2.69
C THR A 207 0.92 -20.07 1.97
N VAL A 208 0.36 -19.29 1.04
CA VAL A 208 1.07 -18.11 0.49
C VAL A 208 0.99 -16.97 1.49
N VAL A 209 2.15 -16.44 1.89
CA VAL A 209 2.27 -15.23 2.70
C VAL A 209 2.85 -14.13 1.83
N LEU A 210 2.09 -13.04 1.65
CA LEU A 210 2.50 -11.82 0.94
C LEU A 210 2.55 -10.65 1.93
N TYR A 211 3.72 -10.08 2.14
CA TYR A 211 3.95 -8.92 3.00
C TYR A 211 4.28 -7.69 2.15
N THR A 212 3.58 -6.58 2.37
CA THR A 212 3.76 -5.33 1.61
C THR A 212 3.29 -4.11 2.39
N SER A 213 3.49 -2.90 1.84
CA SER A 213 3.00 -1.62 2.38
C SER A 213 2.05 -0.94 1.39
N ASP A 214 1.18 -0.03 1.85
CA ASP A 214 0.34 0.80 0.96
C ASP A 214 1.10 2.00 0.38
N HIS A 215 2.10 2.52 1.10
CA HIS A 215 3.06 3.53 0.64
C HIS A 215 4.32 3.55 1.54
N GLY A 216 5.35 4.29 1.11
CA GLY A 216 6.55 4.57 1.91
C GLY A 216 6.40 5.82 2.81
N SER A 217 7.53 6.26 3.37
CA SER A 217 7.67 7.53 4.06
C SER A 217 8.99 8.19 3.71
N HIS A 218 8.92 9.44 3.26
CA HIS A 218 10.11 10.26 2.99
C HIS A 218 10.38 11.28 4.11
N PHE A 219 9.74 11.16 5.28
CA PHE A 219 10.01 11.98 6.47
C PHE A 219 10.06 13.50 6.20
N LYS A 220 9.08 14.00 5.45
CA LYS A 220 8.95 15.43 5.06
C LYS A 220 10.13 16.02 4.30
N THR A 221 10.96 15.19 3.67
CA THR A 221 12.08 15.65 2.82
C THR A 221 11.66 16.17 1.44
N ARG A 222 10.42 15.89 0.99
CA ARG A 222 9.94 16.20 -0.37
C ARG A 222 8.79 17.18 -0.42
N ASN A 223 7.93 17.17 0.60
CA ASN A 223 6.80 18.06 0.74
C ASN A 223 6.48 18.24 2.25
N SER A 224 5.41 18.97 2.58
CA SER A 224 5.02 19.26 3.97
C SER A 224 4.47 18.05 4.75
N GLU A 225 4.28 16.91 4.10
CA GLU A 225 3.83 15.65 4.67
C GLU A 225 4.92 14.57 4.48
N TYR A 226 4.69 13.35 4.95
CA TYR A 226 5.61 12.22 4.84
C TYR A 226 5.38 11.35 3.59
N LYS A 227 4.41 11.70 2.73
CA LYS A 227 3.97 10.90 1.57
C LYS A 227 3.37 11.79 0.47
N ARG A 228 2.74 11.18 -0.56
CA ARG A 228 2.15 11.86 -1.73
C ARG A 228 3.20 12.55 -2.60
N ALA A 229 4.27 11.82 -2.90
CA ALA A 229 5.36 12.25 -3.76
C ALA A 229 5.71 11.16 -4.78
N CYS A 230 6.34 11.55 -5.89
CA CYS A 230 6.74 10.62 -6.95
C CYS A 230 8.03 9.83 -6.62
N HIS A 231 8.70 10.19 -5.52
CA HIS A 231 10.01 9.69 -5.14
C HIS A 231 9.96 8.26 -4.58
N ASP A 232 11.07 7.53 -4.69
CA ASP A 232 11.20 6.14 -4.26
C ASP A 232 10.95 6.00 -2.74
N GLY A 233 11.29 7.02 -1.92
CA GLY A 233 10.93 7.05 -0.49
C GLY A 233 9.41 7.03 -0.22
N CYS A 234 8.57 7.28 -1.24
CA CYS A 234 7.12 7.13 -1.17
C CYS A 234 6.60 5.92 -1.98
N LEU A 235 7.18 5.65 -3.15
CA LEU A 235 6.65 4.66 -4.10
C LEU A 235 7.30 3.27 -3.98
N HIS A 236 8.57 3.20 -3.56
CA HIS A 236 9.32 1.94 -3.49
C HIS A 236 9.09 1.29 -2.12
N ILE A 237 8.11 0.39 -2.11
CA ILE A 237 7.64 -0.31 -0.91
C ILE A 237 8.20 -1.74 -0.85
N PRO A 238 8.30 -2.35 0.36
CA PRO A 238 8.63 -3.77 0.45
C PRO A 238 7.52 -4.60 -0.21
N MET A 239 7.90 -5.68 -0.89
CA MET A 239 6.98 -6.73 -1.33
C MET A 239 7.71 -8.08 -1.24
N VAL A 240 7.35 -8.88 -0.25
CA VAL A 240 7.99 -10.17 0.04
C VAL A 240 6.93 -11.26 0.01
N ALA A 241 7.20 -12.36 -0.70
CA ALA A 241 6.29 -13.49 -0.81
C ALA A 241 6.99 -14.82 -0.51
N THR A 242 6.30 -15.73 0.17
CA THR A 242 6.72 -17.12 0.40
C THR A 242 5.52 -18.06 0.32
N GLY A 243 5.76 -19.36 0.18
CA GLY A 243 4.74 -20.41 0.04
C GLY A 243 4.61 -20.96 -1.38
N PRO A 244 3.52 -21.68 -1.69
CA PRO A 244 3.30 -22.26 -3.02
C PRO A 244 3.46 -21.25 -4.17
N GLY A 245 4.33 -21.56 -5.13
CA GLY A 245 4.70 -20.66 -6.24
C GLY A 245 5.83 -19.67 -5.94
N PHE A 246 6.28 -19.57 -4.68
CA PHE A 246 7.32 -18.67 -4.19
C PHE A 246 8.40 -19.40 -3.37
N THR A 247 8.84 -20.58 -3.82
CA THR A 247 9.75 -21.46 -3.05
C THR A 247 11.23 -21.35 -3.45
N GLY A 248 11.55 -20.64 -4.53
CA GLY A 248 12.90 -20.61 -5.10
C GLY A 248 13.93 -19.76 -4.33
N GLY A 249 13.45 -18.82 -3.51
CA GLY A 249 14.28 -17.78 -2.90
C GLY A 249 14.91 -16.82 -3.92
N GLY A 250 15.22 -15.60 -3.50
CA GLY A 250 15.92 -14.61 -4.33
C GLY A 250 15.15 -13.30 -4.51
N VAL A 251 15.70 -12.45 -5.39
CA VAL A 251 15.19 -11.10 -5.66
C VAL A 251 14.69 -11.03 -7.09
N VAL A 252 13.47 -10.53 -7.29
CA VAL A 252 12.92 -10.16 -8.58
C VAL A 252 13.23 -8.68 -8.81
N SER A 253 13.93 -8.37 -9.89
CA SER A 253 14.38 -6.99 -10.20
C SER A 253 13.42 -6.23 -11.13
N GLU A 254 12.51 -6.95 -11.75
CA GLU A 254 11.46 -6.42 -12.60
C GLU A 254 10.51 -5.52 -11.80
N ILE A 255 10.04 -4.45 -12.45
CA ILE A 255 9.13 -3.51 -11.81
C ILE A 255 7.77 -4.15 -11.59
N VAL A 256 7.31 -4.15 -10.35
CA VAL A 256 5.98 -4.62 -9.94
C VAL A 256 5.21 -3.48 -9.28
N SER A 257 3.90 -3.63 -9.15
CA SER A 257 3.02 -2.62 -8.55
C SER A 257 2.10 -3.23 -7.51
N LEU A 258 1.55 -2.38 -6.64
CA LEU A 258 0.60 -2.78 -5.61
C LEU A 258 -0.67 -3.43 -6.20
N ILE A 259 -1.06 -3.07 -7.42
CA ILE A 259 -2.18 -3.69 -8.14
C ILE A 259 -1.92 -5.15 -8.54
N ASP A 260 -0.67 -5.62 -8.51
CA ASP A 260 -0.30 -7.00 -8.82
C ASP A 260 -0.61 -7.96 -7.65
N ALA A 261 -0.84 -7.44 -6.45
CA ALA A 261 -1.12 -8.26 -5.27
C ALA A 261 -2.47 -9.03 -5.40
N PRO A 262 -3.62 -8.40 -5.73
CA PRO A 262 -4.88 -9.14 -5.92
C PRO A 262 -4.84 -10.28 -6.95
N PRO A 263 -4.37 -10.09 -8.20
CA PRO A 263 -4.27 -11.20 -9.14
C PRO A 263 -3.26 -12.26 -8.70
N THR A 264 -2.23 -11.90 -7.92
CA THR A 264 -1.30 -12.87 -7.31
C THR A 264 -2.01 -13.78 -6.31
N LEU A 265 -2.87 -13.22 -5.45
CA LEU A 265 -3.67 -13.99 -4.50
C LEU A 265 -4.68 -14.92 -5.20
N LEU A 266 -5.37 -14.41 -6.23
CA LEU A 266 -6.29 -15.23 -7.04
C LEU A 266 -5.55 -16.36 -7.76
N HIS A 267 -4.38 -16.07 -8.33
CA HIS A 267 -3.57 -17.09 -9.01
C HIS A 267 -3.11 -18.19 -8.04
N ALA A 268 -2.71 -17.83 -6.81
CA ALA A 268 -2.35 -18.81 -5.78
C ALA A 268 -3.55 -19.72 -5.43
N ALA A 269 -4.76 -19.18 -5.47
CA ALA A 269 -6.00 -19.92 -5.26
C ALA A 269 -6.49 -20.73 -6.48
N GLY A 270 -5.78 -20.68 -7.62
CA GLY A 270 -6.22 -21.30 -8.88
C GLY A 270 -7.40 -20.57 -9.56
N ILE A 271 -7.68 -19.33 -9.16
CA ILE A 271 -8.78 -18.51 -9.67
C ILE A 271 -8.26 -17.60 -10.78
N PRO A 272 -8.91 -17.56 -11.96
CA PRO A 272 -8.53 -16.61 -13.00
C PRO A 272 -8.76 -15.17 -12.53
N ALA A 273 -7.79 -14.29 -12.75
CA ALA A 273 -7.97 -12.87 -12.49
C ALA A 273 -9.04 -12.28 -13.42
N PRO A 274 -9.95 -11.42 -12.93
CA PRO A 274 -10.96 -10.78 -13.78
C PRO A 274 -10.32 -9.88 -14.84
N GLU A 275 -10.92 -9.79 -16.02
CA GLU A 275 -10.44 -8.90 -17.10
C GLU A 275 -10.41 -7.42 -16.71
N SER A 276 -11.20 -7.03 -15.71
CA SER A 276 -11.22 -5.64 -15.19
C SER A 276 -10.03 -5.29 -14.31
N TYR A 277 -9.18 -6.26 -13.93
CA TYR A 277 -7.98 -5.99 -13.14
C TYR A 277 -6.88 -5.45 -14.07
N HIS A 278 -6.12 -4.47 -13.58
CA HIS A 278 -5.01 -3.88 -14.31
C HIS A 278 -3.67 -4.54 -13.96
N GLY A 279 -3.57 -5.11 -12.76
CA GLY A 279 -2.38 -5.82 -12.30
C GLY A 279 -2.25 -7.23 -12.88
N ARG A 280 -1.10 -7.86 -12.63
CA ARG A 280 -0.75 -9.20 -13.12
C ARG A 280 -0.24 -10.06 -11.98
N ALA A 281 -0.50 -11.36 -12.04
CA ALA A 281 0.02 -12.31 -11.08
C ALA A 281 1.57 -12.34 -11.12
N LEU A 282 2.23 -12.44 -9.96
CA LEU A 282 3.69 -12.41 -9.85
C LEU A 282 4.35 -13.79 -10.09
N GLN A 283 3.60 -14.88 -9.96
CA GLN A 283 4.12 -16.24 -10.10
C GLN A 283 4.80 -16.49 -11.47
N PRO A 284 4.27 -16.00 -12.62
CA PRO A 284 4.98 -16.10 -13.89
C PRO A 284 6.33 -15.37 -13.93
N LEU A 285 6.50 -14.25 -13.23
CA LEU A 285 7.80 -13.57 -13.12
C LEU A 285 8.80 -14.44 -12.38
N VAL A 286 8.40 -14.94 -11.20
CA VAL A 286 9.25 -15.81 -10.36
C VAL A 286 9.64 -17.09 -11.11
N ALA A 287 8.70 -17.65 -11.88
CA ALA A 287 8.95 -18.83 -12.72
C ALA A 287 9.77 -18.53 -14.00
N ARG A 288 10.13 -17.27 -14.26
CA ARG A 288 10.78 -16.80 -15.50
C ARG A 288 10.01 -17.17 -16.77
N LYS A 289 8.68 -17.09 -16.68
CA LYS A 289 7.73 -17.40 -17.76
C LYS A 289 6.84 -16.21 -18.15
N ALA A 290 6.96 -15.08 -17.46
CA ALA A 290 6.25 -13.86 -17.82
C ALA A 290 6.65 -13.42 -19.23
N GLN A 291 5.64 -13.05 -20.03
CA GLN A 291 5.80 -12.44 -21.34
C GLN A 291 5.27 -11.01 -21.29
N ASP A 292 5.90 -10.11 -22.03
CA ASP A 292 5.49 -8.70 -22.17
C ASP A 292 5.23 -7.98 -20.84
N TRP A 293 6.04 -8.28 -19.82
CA TRP A 293 5.93 -7.66 -18.50
C TRP A 293 6.23 -6.14 -18.59
N PRO A 294 5.44 -5.26 -17.95
CA PRO A 294 5.68 -3.83 -17.98
C PRO A 294 7.09 -3.50 -17.46
N ARG A 295 7.74 -2.50 -18.07
CA ARG A 295 9.07 -2.04 -17.60
C ARG A 295 8.94 -0.81 -16.72
N GLU A 296 7.72 -0.48 -16.32
CA GLU A 296 7.38 0.70 -15.56
C GLU A 296 6.21 0.45 -14.61
N ALA A 297 6.24 1.11 -13.46
CA ALA A 297 5.09 1.26 -12.58
C ALA A 297 4.46 2.63 -12.84
N PHE A 298 3.14 2.70 -12.83
CA PHE A 298 2.36 3.93 -12.93
C PHE A 298 1.74 4.26 -11.57
N ALA A 299 1.82 5.53 -11.17
CA ALA A 299 1.26 6.04 -9.93
C ALA A 299 0.43 7.30 -10.16
N GLN A 300 -0.73 7.37 -9.50
CA GLN A 300 -1.58 8.54 -9.42
C GLN A 300 -1.41 9.19 -8.04
N ILE A 301 -1.10 10.48 -8.02
CA ILE A 301 -0.85 11.26 -6.81
C ILE A 301 -1.98 12.29 -6.67
N SER A 302 -2.56 12.37 -5.49
CA SER A 302 -3.74 13.18 -5.19
C SER A 302 -3.61 13.88 -3.82
N GLU A 303 -4.54 14.79 -3.53
CA GLU A 303 -4.62 15.62 -2.32
C GLU A 303 -3.56 16.73 -2.23
N SER A 304 -2.27 16.39 -2.36
CA SER A 304 -1.18 17.39 -2.41
C SER A 304 -1.13 18.11 -3.77
N GLN A 305 -1.54 17.41 -4.83
CA GLN A 305 -1.57 17.88 -6.22
C GLN A 305 -2.47 16.96 -7.03
N THR A 306 -2.73 17.28 -8.30
CA THR A 306 -3.16 16.29 -9.29
C THR A 306 -1.92 15.88 -10.06
N GLY A 307 -1.34 14.73 -9.69
CA GLY A 307 -0.06 14.27 -10.21
C GLY A 307 -0.11 12.88 -10.82
N ARG A 308 0.81 12.64 -11.76
CA ARG A 308 1.02 11.35 -12.42
C ARG A 308 2.51 11.06 -12.50
N CYS A 309 2.89 9.81 -12.31
CA CYS A 309 4.28 9.38 -12.30
C CYS A 309 4.43 8.03 -12.98
N ILE A 310 5.52 7.86 -13.74
CA ILE A 310 6.05 6.55 -14.08
C ILE A 310 7.43 6.35 -13.44
N ARG A 311 7.66 5.15 -12.94
CA ARG A 311 8.95 4.68 -12.43
C ARG A 311 9.42 3.50 -13.28
N THR A 312 10.49 3.67 -14.03
CA THR A 312 11.20 2.63 -14.80
C THR A 312 12.51 2.23 -14.09
N PRO A 313 13.22 1.14 -14.45
CA PRO A 313 14.51 0.79 -13.85
C PRO A 313 15.51 1.95 -13.76
N ARG A 314 15.52 2.85 -14.74
CA ARG A 314 16.46 3.98 -14.81
C ARG A 314 15.83 5.33 -14.47
N TRP A 315 14.56 5.55 -14.81
CA TRP A 315 13.96 6.88 -14.77
C TRP A 315 12.76 6.97 -13.84
N THR A 316 12.67 8.06 -13.10
CA THR A 316 11.43 8.52 -12.47
C THR A 316 11.01 9.80 -13.18
N TYR A 317 9.80 9.81 -13.74
CA TYR A 317 9.26 10.95 -14.47
C TYR A 317 7.85 11.27 -13.96
N SER A 318 7.63 12.53 -13.59
CA SER A 318 6.37 12.98 -13.01
C SER A 318 5.91 14.30 -13.60
N VAL A 319 4.58 14.41 -13.73
CA VAL A 319 3.87 15.60 -14.17
C VAL A 319 2.78 15.93 -13.15
N SER A 320 2.48 17.21 -12.99
CA SER A 320 1.42 17.64 -12.07
C SER A 320 0.77 18.94 -12.50
N ILE A 321 -0.37 19.23 -11.85
CA ILE A 321 -0.90 20.58 -11.72
C ILE A 321 -1.15 20.88 -10.23
N PRO A 322 -1.09 22.16 -9.81
CA PRO A 322 -1.33 22.53 -8.41
C PRO A 322 -2.76 22.24 -7.91
N ASP A 323 -3.75 22.14 -8.81
CA ASP A 323 -5.12 21.86 -8.42
C ASP A 323 -5.25 20.46 -7.80
N SER A 324 -6.13 20.30 -6.81
CA SER A 324 -6.46 19.01 -6.22
C SER A 324 -7.74 18.46 -6.85
N GLY A 325 -7.59 17.46 -7.72
CA GLY A 325 -8.66 16.78 -8.41
C GLY A 325 -8.29 15.35 -8.76
N PRO A 326 -9.26 14.58 -9.29
CA PRO A 326 -9.00 13.20 -9.71
C PRO A 326 -8.04 13.14 -10.90
N ARG A 327 -8.20 14.05 -11.87
CA ARG A 327 -7.45 14.09 -13.14
C ARG A 327 -7.50 15.49 -13.78
N SER A 328 -6.67 15.70 -14.80
CA SER A 328 -6.63 16.92 -15.62
C SER A 328 -6.46 16.56 -17.10
N ASP A 329 -6.94 17.40 -18.01
CA ASP A 329 -6.65 17.28 -19.45
C ASP A 329 -5.30 17.93 -19.83
N LEU A 330 -4.67 18.64 -18.89
CA LEU A 330 -3.37 19.29 -19.05
C LEU A 330 -2.51 19.07 -17.81
N TYR A 331 -1.26 18.66 -18.02
CA TYR A 331 -0.23 18.57 -16.99
C TYR A 331 1.04 19.31 -17.41
N PHE A 332 1.84 19.70 -16.41
CA PHE A 332 3.18 20.23 -16.61
C PHE A 332 4.20 19.28 -16.01
N GLU A 333 5.34 19.13 -16.67
CA GLU A 333 6.44 18.35 -16.12
C GLU A 333 6.91 18.93 -14.79
N GLU A 334 7.11 18.04 -13.82
CA GLU A 334 7.51 18.40 -12.46
C GLU A 334 8.88 17.81 -12.12
N TYR A 335 9.09 16.52 -12.42
CA TYR A 335 10.32 15.81 -12.06
C TYR A 335 10.82 14.90 -13.17
N LEU A 336 12.14 14.88 -13.33
CA LEU A 336 12.89 13.82 -14.01
C LEU A 336 14.11 13.47 -13.15
N TYR A 337 14.28 12.20 -12.82
CA TYR A 337 15.46 11.69 -12.12
C TYR A 337 16.07 10.49 -12.86
N ASP A 338 17.39 10.50 -13.06
CA ASP A 338 18.16 9.33 -13.47
C ASP A 338 18.51 8.49 -12.23
N ASN A 339 17.67 7.51 -11.90
CA ASN A 339 17.84 6.64 -10.74
C ASN A 339 19.12 5.79 -10.79
N ALA A 340 19.78 5.64 -11.96
CA ALA A 340 21.05 4.92 -12.05
C ALA A 340 22.24 5.81 -11.64
N ALA A 341 22.21 7.09 -12.00
CA ALA A 341 23.23 8.07 -11.63
C ALA A 341 22.97 8.72 -10.25
N ASP A 342 21.70 8.87 -9.89
CA ASP A 342 21.21 9.51 -8.69
C ASP A 342 20.13 8.62 -8.02
N PRO A 343 20.53 7.54 -7.34
CA PRO A 343 19.61 6.59 -6.72
C PRO A 343 18.80 7.20 -5.57
N HIS A 344 19.14 8.41 -5.12
CA HIS A 344 18.43 9.14 -4.07
C HIS A 344 17.59 10.30 -4.59
N GLN A 345 17.50 10.47 -5.92
CA GLN A 345 16.62 11.44 -6.58
C GLN A 345 16.79 12.86 -6.01
N ARG A 346 18.03 13.33 -5.91
CA ARG A 346 18.43 14.65 -5.41
C ARG A 346 18.48 15.70 -6.51
N GLU A 347 18.87 15.33 -7.73
CA GLU A 347 19.04 16.24 -8.85
C GLU A 347 17.85 16.11 -9.82
N ASN A 348 16.97 17.11 -9.82
CA ASN A 348 15.86 17.15 -10.75
C ASN A 348 16.32 17.65 -12.13
N LEU A 349 16.38 16.73 -13.09
CA LEU A 349 16.80 16.97 -14.47
C LEU A 349 15.67 17.49 -15.37
N VAL A 350 14.49 17.79 -14.84
CA VAL A 350 13.32 18.15 -15.67
C VAL A 350 13.56 19.40 -16.52
N ARG A 351 14.46 20.31 -16.09
CA ARG A 351 14.82 21.53 -16.80
C ARG A 351 16.11 21.40 -17.62
N ASP A 352 16.75 20.23 -17.60
CA ASP A 352 17.96 20.01 -18.37
C ASP A 352 17.61 19.81 -19.86
N GLY A 353 18.19 20.67 -20.71
CA GLY A 353 17.99 20.63 -22.15
C GLY A 353 18.55 19.37 -22.79
N ASP A 354 19.62 18.79 -22.22
CA ASP A 354 20.26 17.58 -22.75
C ASP A 354 19.37 16.33 -22.57
N HIS A 355 18.35 16.41 -21.70
CA HIS A 355 17.40 15.33 -21.41
C HIS A 355 16.03 15.54 -22.08
N ALA A 356 15.89 16.47 -23.03
CA ALA A 356 14.61 16.76 -23.69
C ALA A 356 14.01 15.53 -24.42
N ASP A 357 14.84 14.77 -25.15
CA ASP A 357 14.37 13.58 -25.87
C ASP A 357 13.92 12.47 -24.90
N VAL A 358 14.61 12.30 -23.77
CA VAL A 358 14.23 11.35 -22.72
C VAL A 358 12.88 11.73 -22.11
N ARG A 359 12.66 13.01 -21.81
CA ARG A 359 11.35 13.48 -21.31
C ARG A 359 10.23 13.23 -22.30
N ALA A 360 10.45 13.49 -23.59
CA ALA A 360 9.46 13.25 -24.63
C ALA A 360 9.07 11.76 -24.71
N GLU A 361 10.04 10.85 -24.69
CA GLU A 361 9.77 9.39 -24.67
C GLU A 361 8.98 8.98 -23.42
N LEU A 362 9.39 9.46 -22.24
CA LEU A 362 8.72 9.14 -20.98
C LEU A 362 7.31 9.76 -20.89
N ALA A 363 7.07 10.91 -21.52
CA ALA A 363 5.74 11.50 -21.65
C ALA A 363 4.80 10.61 -22.46
N GLU A 364 5.26 10.03 -23.57
CA GLU A 364 4.47 9.08 -24.37
C GLU A 364 4.13 7.81 -23.56
N VAL A 365 5.10 7.28 -22.82
CA VAL A 365 4.89 6.13 -21.92
C VAL A 365 3.85 6.46 -20.84
N LEU A 366 3.96 7.65 -20.22
CA LEU A 366 3.04 8.09 -19.19
C LEU A 366 1.62 8.25 -19.72
N ILE A 367 1.44 8.90 -20.88
CA ILE A 367 0.13 9.07 -21.53
C ILE A 367 -0.50 7.71 -21.82
N ARG A 368 0.27 6.74 -22.34
CA ARG A 368 -0.21 5.37 -22.57
C ARG A 368 -0.73 4.74 -21.28
N ARG A 369 0.03 4.82 -20.17
CA ARG A 369 -0.38 4.25 -18.88
C ARG A 369 -1.61 4.94 -18.29
N MET A 370 -1.74 6.25 -18.47
CA MET A 370 -2.95 6.98 -18.07
C MET A 370 -4.18 6.50 -18.85
N THR A 371 -4.06 6.33 -20.17
CA THR A 371 -5.16 5.80 -21.00
C THR A 371 -5.53 4.36 -20.61
N GLU A 372 -4.55 3.50 -20.36
CA GLU A 372 -4.79 2.14 -19.87
C GLU A 372 -5.45 2.10 -18.49
N ALA A 373 -5.22 3.10 -17.64
CA ALA A 373 -5.89 3.26 -16.35
C ALA A 373 -7.33 3.80 -16.47
N GLY A 374 -7.76 4.21 -17.68
CA GLY A 374 -9.09 4.76 -17.96
C GLY A 374 -9.16 6.29 -18.04
N GLU A 375 -8.03 6.99 -18.03
CA GLU A 375 -7.99 8.45 -18.18
C GLU A 375 -8.07 8.89 -19.64
N SER A 376 -8.52 10.12 -19.90
CA SER A 376 -8.32 10.77 -21.20
C SER A 376 -6.82 10.91 -21.48
N GLY A 377 -6.39 10.86 -22.74
CA GLY A 377 -5.01 11.18 -23.10
C GLY A 377 -4.76 12.67 -22.87
N PRO A 378 -3.96 13.06 -21.86
CA PRO A 378 -3.78 14.47 -21.53
C PRO A 378 -2.77 15.14 -22.47
N GLU A 379 -2.79 16.46 -22.50
CA GLU A 379 -1.64 17.23 -22.95
C GLU A 379 -0.59 17.30 -21.83
N ILE A 380 0.67 17.00 -22.13
CA ILE A 380 1.80 17.24 -21.22
C ILE A 380 2.65 18.36 -21.80
N ARG A 381 2.87 19.41 -21.01
CA ARG A 381 3.73 20.55 -21.37
C ARG A 381 5.04 20.54 -20.58
N PRO A 382 6.13 21.05 -21.16
CA PRO A 382 7.39 21.18 -20.45
C PRO A 382 7.28 21.99 -19.15
N ALA A 383 8.15 21.71 -18.20
CA ALA A 383 8.27 22.49 -16.98
C ALA A 383 8.49 23.98 -17.32
N ALA A 384 7.82 24.88 -16.61
CA ALA A 384 8.07 26.32 -16.75
C ALA A 384 9.54 26.64 -16.42
N GLN A 385 10.17 27.49 -17.24
CA GLN A 385 11.58 27.91 -17.07
C GLN A 385 11.81 28.57 -15.71
#